data_AF-A0AB73NND0-F1
#
_entry.id   AF-A0AB73NND0-F1
#
_cell.length_a   1.000
_cell.length_b   1.000
_cell.length_c   1.000
_cell.angle_alpha   90.00
_cell.angle_beta   90.00
_cell.angle_gamma   90.00
#
_symmetry.space_group_name_H-M   'P 1'
#
loop_
_entity.id
_entity.type
_entity.pdbx_description
1 polymer ?
#
loop_
_entity_poly.entity_id
_entity_poly.type
_entity_poly.pdbx_seq_one_letter_code
_entity_poly.pdbx_strand_id
1 'polypeptide(L)'
;MVFIIMNSLVLFVIMQILGVPISNLALLKQKYDTFSFSEDKTTSGINIIYNIFISNIYILLLNEMNIAKPYVNNLYFVVIGYLLIRYFVIFFILQRKSLLNFRYEFTLVTLTLLGTYIVFDKFIRSGISIIIPIDDFKNEIVLLLILFLYDIFKNSLVTVFKDRDVTSRREKYIRNSYSYFFDKYNSYILSNIDEEFKIDKEITRKFILLVYSFIIYENFSRPKFYRLVEFVVSKFSSGRYSTGIMQVQSKYSLDDKESIAKGIDILKNMFIEIESYEYEECWVKEIANTYNPSNNEQYAKEILYIYIELDKFLQVLD
;
A
#
# COMPACT_ATOMS: atom_id res chain seq x y z
N MET A 1 -27.93 -12.63 -3.81
CA MET A 1 -26.93 -11.72 -4.42
C MET A 1 -26.50 -10.61 -3.46
N VAL A 2 -27.43 -9.81 -2.90
CA VAL A 2 -27.12 -8.75 -1.92
C VAL A 2 -26.29 -9.26 -0.74
N PHE A 3 -26.66 -10.41 -0.16
CA PHE A 3 -25.91 -11.04 0.94
C PHE A 3 -24.44 -11.27 0.60
N ILE A 4 -24.14 -11.79 -0.59
CA ILE A 4 -22.76 -12.08 -1.02
C ILE A 4 -21.96 -10.78 -1.14
N ILE A 5 -22.52 -9.76 -1.82
CA ILE A 5 -21.85 -8.47 -2.01
C ILE A 5 -21.54 -7.82 -0.66
N MET A 6 -22.51 -7.81 0.26
CA MET A 6 -22.35 -7.23 1.59
C MET A 6 -21.26 -7.95 2.39
N ASN A 7 -21.25 -9.28 2.40
CA ASN A 7 -20.22 -10.05 3.12
C ASN A 7 -18.84 -9.96 2.45
N SER A 8 -18.77 -9.79 1.13
CA SER A 8 -17.51 -9.50 0.44
C SER A 8 -16.92 -8.14 0.87
N LEU A 9 -17.77 -7.12 1.05
CA LEU A 9 -17.36 -5.82 1.58
C LEU A 9 -16.92 -5.91 3.04
N VAL A 10 -17.67 -6.64 3.87
CA VAL A 10 -17.29 -6.89 5.27
C VAL A 10 -15.95 -7.61 5.34
N LEU A 11 -15.76 -8.68 4.56
CA LEU A 11 -14.48 -9.38 4.49
C LEU A 11 -13.35 -8.45 4.02
N PHE A 12 -13.59 -7.59 3.03
CA PHE A 12 -12.62 -6.60 2.60
C PHE A 12 -12.21 -5.66 3.75
N VAL A 13 -13.18 -5.12 4.49
CA VAL A 13 -12.91 -4.23 5.64
C VAL A 13 -12.17 -4.98 6.75
N ILE A 14 -12.58 -6.21 7.08
CA ILE A 14 -11.89 -7.08 8.03
C ILE A 14 -10.42 -7.27 7.62
N MET A 15 -10.15 -7.55 6.35
CA MET A 15 -8.78 -7.71 5.84
C MET A 15 -7.94 -6.43 5.97
N GLN A 16 -8.54 -5.24 5.83
CA GLN A 16 -7.83 -3.98 6.04
C GLN A 16 -7.56 -3.69 7.52
N ILE A 17 -8.56 -3.94 8.39
CA ILE A 17 -8.45 -3.68 9.83
C ILE A 17 -7.50 -4.67 10.47
N LEU A 18 -7.63 -5.97 10.19
CA LEU A 18 -6.88 -7.04 10.86
C LEU A 18 -5.41 -7.14 10.42
N GLY A 19 -5.03 -6.58 9.27
CA GLY A 19 -3.65 -6.58 8.81
C GLY A 19 -2.68 -5.96 9.83
N VAL A 20 -3.07 -4.86 10.48
CA VAL A 20 -2.23 -4.13 11.44
C VAL A 20 -2.19 -4.79 12.85
N PRO A 21 -3.32 -5.18 13.48
CA PRO A 21 -3.33 -5.81 14.80
C PRO A 21 -2.81 -7.24 14.83
N ILE A 22 -3.08 -8.07 13.80
CA ILE A 22 -2.58 -9.45 13.78
C ILE A 22 -1.05 -9.46 13.58
N SER A 23 -0.47 -8.43 12.96
CA SER A 23 0.98 -8.24 12.94
C SER A 23 1.61 -8.12 14.34
N ASN A 24 0.82 -7.78 15.37
CA ASN A 24 1.24 -7.69 16.77
C ASN A 24 0.88 -8.93 17.59
N LEU A 25 0.17 -9.93 17.02
CA LEU A 25 -0.07 -11.22 17.67
C LEU A 25 1.24 -12.04 17.65
N ALA A 26 1.83 -12.18 18.84
CA ALA A 26 3.14 -12.80 19.10
C ALA A 26 3.35 -14.24 18.56
N LEU A 27 2.30 -14.90 18.07
CA LEU A 27 2.35 -16.27 17.51
C LEU A 27 3.08 -16.33 16.16
N LEU A 28 3.16 -15.24 15.42
CA LEU A 28 3.87 -15.15 14.14
C LEU A 28 4.98 -14.10 14.30
N LYS A 29 6.22 -14.53 14.51
CA LYS A 29 7.39 -13.62 14.61
C LYS A 29 7.58 -12.66 13.41
N GLN A 30 6.79 -12.83 12.34
CA GLN A 30 6.84 -12.04 11.12
C GLN A 30 5.51 -11.32 10.89
N LYS A 31 5.60 -10.02 10.63
CA LYS A 31 4.47 -9.11 10.49
C LYS A 31 3.83 -9.21 9.10
N TYR A 32 2.56 -8.83 9.02
CA TYR A 32 1.93 -8.50 7.74
C TYR A 32 2.75 -7.39 7.07
N ASP A 33 3.08 -7.58 5.80
CA ASP A 33 3.96 -6.68 5.06
C ASP A 33 3.20 -5.44 4.60
N THR A 34 3.72 -4.28 4.97
CA THR A 34 3.28 -2.98 4.46
C THR A 34 4.26 -2.53 3.38
N PHE A 35 3.75 -1.95 2.30
CA PHE A 35 4.61 -1.47 1.23
C PHE A 35 5.47 -0.28 1.68
N SER A 36 6.75 -0.33 1.27
CA SER A 36 7.73 0.75 1.37
C SER A 36 8.50 0.82 0.04
N PHE A 37 8.81 2.02 -0.44
CA PHE A 37 9.71 2.22 -1.56
C PHE A 37 11.16 1.95 -1.16
N SER A 38 11.60 2.37 0.02
CA SER A 38 13.00 2.27 0.44
C SER A 38 13.41 0.89 1.00
N GLU A 39 12.46 0.07 1.46
CA GLU A 39 12.78 -1.25 2.02
C GLU A 39 12.84 -2.35 0.95
N ASP A 40 14.03 -2.92 0.76
CA ASP A 40 14.25 -4.01 -0.20
C ASP A 40 13.75 -5.38 0.28
N LYS A 41 13.72 -5.60 1.60
CA LYS A 41 13.22 -6.85 2.19
C LYS A 41 11.74 -6.71 2.56
N THR A 42 11.02 -7.82 2.45
CA THR A 42 9.57 -7.86 2.69
C THR A 42 9.17 -9.17 3.35
N THR A 43 8.00 -9.15 3.99
CA THR A 43 7.30 -10.35 4.45
C THR A 43 6.05 -10.64 3.61
N SER A 44 5.98 -10.19 2.36
CA SER A 44 4.80 -10.30 1.48
C SER A 44 4.26 -11.73 1.30
N GLY A 45 5.09 -12.76 1.51
CA GLY A 45 4.63 -14.16 1.58
C GLY A 45 3.62 -14.41 2.71
N ILE A 46 3.77 -13.73 3.84
CA ILE A 46 2.80 -13.74 4.95
C ILE A 46 1.45 -13.16 4.50
N ASN A 47 1.44 -12.13 3.65
CA ASN A 47 0.18 -11.55 3.16
C ASN A 47 -0.64 -12.59 2.37
N ILE A 48 0.01 -13.48 1.60
CA ILE A 48 -0.66 -14.59 0.90
C ILE A 48 -1.31 -15.53 1.91
N ILE A 49 -0.58 -15.93 2.95
CA ILE A 49 -1.08 -16.81 4.02
C ILE A 49 -2.31 -16.19 4.67
N TYR A 50 -2.27 -14.91 5.01
CA TYR A 50 -3.40 -14.21 5.61
C TYR A 50 -4.63 -14.19 4.70
N ASN A 51 -4.42 -13.95 3.40
CA ASN A 51 -5.50 -13.99 2.42
C ASN A 51 -6.15 -15.37 2.35
N ILE A 52 -5.36 -16.45 2.40
CA ILE A 52 -5.89 -17.82 2.45
C ILE A 52 -6.66 -18.05 3.75
N PHE A 53 -6.05 -17.84 4.91
CA PHE A 53 -6.67 -18.25 6.18
C PHE A 53 -7.86 -17.37 6.58
N ILE A 54 -7.73 -16.05 6.55
CA ILE A 54 -8.78 -15.14 7.05
C ILE A 54 -10.04 -15.24 6.18
N SER A 55 -9.89 -15.26 4.86
CA SER A 55 -11.03 -15.36 3.95
C SER A 55 -11.80 -16.67 4.14
N ASN A 56 -11.08 -17.77 4.36
CA ASN A 56 -11.67 -19.09 4.52
C ASN A 56 -12.28 -19.30 5.91
N ILE A 57 -11.61 -18.85 6.98
CA ILE A 57 -12.19 -18.83 8.33
C ILE A 57 -13.49 -18.01 8.34
N TYR A 58 -13.52 -16.88 7.64
CA TYR A 58 -14.70 -16.03 7.58
C TYR A 58 -15.92 -16.73 6.96
N ILE A 59 -15.78 -17.35 5.78
CA ILE A 59 -16.90 -18.06 5.15
C ILE A 59 -17.34 -19.30 5.94
N LEU A 60 -16.40 -19.92 6.66
CA LEU A 60 -16.68 -21.04 7.56
C LEU A 60 -17.53 -20.58 8.75
N LEU A 61 -17.18 -19.45 9.39
CA LEU A 61 -17.98 -18.85 10.47
C LEU A 61 -19.39 -18.47 9.99
N LEU A 62 -19.52 -17.90 8.79
CA LEU A 62 -20.84 -17.60 8.21
C LEU A 62 -21.70 -18.85 8.02
N ASN A 63 -21.08 -19.99 7.71
CA ASN A 63 -21.75 -21.28 7.59
C ASN A 63 -22.18 -21.82 8.96
N GLU A 64 -21.25 -21.91 9.93
CA GLU A 64 -21.51 -22.45 11.27
C GLU A 64 -22.58 -21.66 12.04
N MET A 65 -22.57 -20.33 11.91
CA MET A 65 -23.57 -19.47 12.57
C MET A 65 -24.98 -19.60 11.95
N ASN A 66 -25.16 -20.44 10.93
CA ASN A 66 -26.40 -20.60 10.16
C ASN A 66 -26.94 -19.29 9.52
N ILE A 67 -26.14 -18.22 9.52
CA ILE A 67 -26.50 -16.92 8.92
C ILE A 67 -26.64 -17.07 7.40
N ALA A 68 -25.84 -17.96 6.80
CA ALA A 68 -25.80 -18.18 5.37
C ALA A 68 -26.67 -19.33 4.86
N LYS A 69 -27.59 -19.89 5.68
CA LYS A 69 -28.36 -21.11 5.33
C LYS A 69 -29.01 -21.10 3.93
N PRO A 70 -29.61 -19.98 3.45
CA PRO A 70 -30.16 -19.91 2.08
C PRO A 70 -29.10 -19.80 0.98
N TYR A 71 -27.86 -19.47 1.34
CA TYR A 71 -26.77 -19.10 0.43
C TYR A 71 -25.57 -20.05 0.53
N VAL A 72 -25.66 -21.16 1.27
CA VAL A 72 -24.56 -22.10 1.55
C VAL A 72 -23.82 -22.48 0.27
N ASN A 73 -24.55 -22.89 -0.77
CA ASN A 73 -23.97 -23.30 -2.05
C ASN A 73 -23.20 -22.20 -2.80
N ASN A 74 -23.36 -20.94 -2.40
CA ASN A 74 -22.78 -19.78 -3.04
C ASN A 74 -21.76 -19.05 -2.15
N LEU A 75 -21.43 -19.60 -0.98
CA LEU A 75 -20.54 -18.93 -0.01
C LEU A 75 -19.14 -18.63 -0.56
N TYR A 76 -18.61 -19.47 -1.45
CA TYR A 76 -17.31 -19.22 -2.09
C TYR A 76 -17.29 -17.92 -2.91
N PHE A 77 -18.44 -17.44 -3.41
CA PHE A 77 -18.51 -16.15 -4.11
C PHE A 77 -18.21 -14.96 -3.19
N VAL A 78 -18.31 -15.11 -1.86
CA VAL A 78 -17.91 -14.06 -0.92
C VAL A 78 -16.41 -13.75 -1.07
N VAL A 79 -15.57 -14.79 -1.18
CA VAL A 79 -14.12 -14.63 -1.35
C VAL A 79 -13.78 -14.08 -2.74
N ILE A 80 -14.48 -14.56 -3.79
CA ILE A 80 -14.31 -14.01 -5.15
C ILE A 80 -14.66 -12.51 -5.16
N GLY A 81 -15.80 -12.13 -4.59
CA GLY A 81 -16.24 -10.74 -4.50
C GLY A 81 -15.25 -9.89 -3.70
N TYR A 82 -14.70 -10.41 -2.61
CA TYR A 82 -13.64 -9.75 -1.84
C TYR A 82 -12.41 -9.43 -2.71
N LEU A 83 -11.91 -10.40 -3.47
CA LEU A 83 -10.75 -10.20 -4.35
C LEU A 83 -11.05 -9.16 -5.44
N LEU A 84 -12.26 -9.19 -6.02
CA LEU A 84 -12.68 -8.18 -6.99
C LEU A 84 -12.70 -6.77 -6.40
N ILE A 85 -13.29 -6.62 -5.20
CA ILE A 85 -13.30 -5.34 -4.47
C ILE A 85 -11.87 -4.88 -4.20
N ARG A 86 -10.98 -5.76 -3.73
CA ARG A 86 -9.57 -5.44 -3.48
C ARG A 86 -8.90 -4.83 -4.70
N TYR A 87 -9.01 -5.46 -5.87
CA TYR A 87 -8.39 -4.94 -7.09
C TYR A 87 -9.06 -3.68 -7.61
N PHE A 88 -10.38 -3.54 -7.45
CA PHE A 88 -11.08 -2.29 -7.74
C PHE A 88 -10.52 -1.14 -6.91
N VAL A 89 -10.34 -1.33 -5.60
CA VAL A 89 -9.74 -0.32 -4.71
C VAL A 89 -8.31 0.02 -5.14
N ILE A 90 -7.47 -0.99 -5.42
CA ILE A 90 -6.08 -0.76 -5.84
C ILE A 90 -6.00 0.03 -7.16
N PHE A 91 -6.85 -0.29 -8.14
CA PHE A 91 -6.81 0.31 -9.46
C PHE A 91 -7.39 1.72 -9.49
N PHE A 92 -8.54 1.93 -8.86
CA PHE A 92 -9.33 3.15 -9.07
C PHE A 92 -9.25 4.11 -7.88
N ILE A 93 -9.23 3.60 -6.65
CA ILE A 93 -9.21 4.43 -5.45
C ILE A 93 -7.77 4.83 -5.12
N LEU A 94 -6.87 3.85 -5.03
CA LEU A 94 -5.46 4.07 -4.71
C LEU A 94 -4.63 4.49 -5.93
N GLN A 95 -5.06 4.13 -7.14
CA GLN A 95 -4.35 4.40 -8.41
C GLN A 95 -2.94 3.79 -8.45
N ARG A 96 -2.76 2.61 -7.83
CA ARG A 96 -1.46 1.93 -7.69
C ARG A 96 -1.26 0.76 -8.67
N LYS A 97 -1.99 0.74 -9.79
CA LYS A 97 -1.94 -0.37 -10.76
C LYS A 97 -0.51 -0.66 -11.26
N SER A 98 0.28 0.37 -11.52
CA SER A 98 1.66 0.23 -12.02
C SER A 98 2.61 -0.41 -11.01
N LEU A 99 2.26 -0.39 -9.72
CA LEU A 99 3.05 -0.96 -8.64
C LEU A 99 2.91 -2.49 -8.54
N LEU A 100 1.82 -3.06 -9.07
CA LEU A 100 1.56 -4.48 -8.91
C LEU A 100 2.55 -5.35 -9.68
N ASN A 101 3.15 -6.31 -8.98
CA ASN A 101 3.82 -7.42 -9.62
C ASN A 101 2.81 -8.53 -9.93
N PHE A 102 2.50 -8.72 -11.22
CA PHE A 102 1.50 -9.69 -11.64
C PHE A 102 1.81 -11.13 -11.22
N ARG A 103 3.09 -11.53 -11.12
CA ARG A 103 3.44 -12.89 -10.68
C ARG A 103 3.05 -13.09 -9.21
N TYR A 104 3.36 -12.12 -8.36
CA TYR A 104 2.97 -12.13 -6.95
C TYR A 104 1.45 -12.13 -6.78
N GLU A 105 0.75 -11.19 -7.42
CA GLU A 105 -0.70 -11.05 -7.31
C GLU A 105 -1.44 -12.28 -7.86
N PHE A 106 -0.97 -12.84 -8.98
CA PHE A 106 -1.54 -14.07 -9.52
C PHE A 106 -1.36 -15.26 -8.57
N THR A 107 -0.19 -15.37 -7.94
CA THR A 107 0.08 -16.42 -6.93
C THR A 107 -0.86 -16.26 -5.73
N LEU A 108 -1.02 -15.03 -5.24
CA LEU A 108 -1.92 -14.72 -4.13
C LEU A 108 -3.36 -15.13 -4.44
N VAL A 109 -3.89 -14.70 -5.59
CA VAL A 109 -5.27 -15.01 -6.01
C VAL A 109 -5.45 -16.51 -6.18
N THR A 110 -4.53 -17.16 -6.86
CA THR A 110 -4.61 -18.60 -7.15
C THR A 110 -4.63 -19.42 -5.87
N LEU A 111 -3.69 -19.19 -4.95
CA LEU A 111 -3.63 -19.93 -3.70
C LEU A 111 -4.84 -19.64 -2.79
N THR A 112 -5.33 -18.40 -2.78
CA THR A 112 -6.55 -18.04 -2.04
C THR A 112 -7.76 -18.81 -2.57
N LEU A 113 -7.98 -18.80 -3.89
CA LEU A 113 -9.10 -19.50 -4.51
C LEU A 113 -8.99 -21.03 -4.39
N LEU A 114 -7.80 -21.60 -4.47
CA LEU A 114 -7.57 -23.02 -4.21
C LEU A 114 -7.93 -23.39 -2.77
N GLY A 115 -7.48 -22.58 -1.80
CA GLY A 115 -7.86 -22.75 -0.39
C GLY A 115 -9.38 -22.68 -0.20
N THR A 116 -10.03 -21.70 -0.84
CA THR A 116 -11.50 -21.55 -0.81
C THR A 116 -12.22 -22.73 -1.43
N TYR A 117 -11.73 -23.26 -2.55
CA TYR A 117 -12.32 -24.45 -3.16
C TYR A 117 -12.26 -25.65 -2.22
N ILE A 118 -11.10 -25.91 -1.61
CA ILE A 118 -10.92 -27.03 -0.66
C ILE A 118 -11.84 -26.87 0.54
N VAL A 119 -11.85 -25.67 1.14
CA VAL A 119 -12.68 -25.35 2.31
C VAL A 119 -14.16 -25.52 1.99
N PHE A 120 -14.59 -25.02 0.83
CA PHE A 120 -15.97 -25.11 0.39
C PHE A 120 -16.41 -26.56 0.14
N ASP A 121 -15.61 -27.34 -0.59
CA ASP A 121 -15.96 -28.72 -0.93
C ASP A 121 -15.93 -29.64 0.30
N LYS A 122 -14.85 -29.55 1.11
CA LYS A 122 -14.61 -30.48 2.22
C LYS A 122 -15.37 -30.14 3.50
N PHE A 123 -15.64 -28.87 3.79
CA PHE A 123 -16.30 -28.50 5.05
C PHE A 123 -17.73 -28.04 4.80
N ILE A 124 -17.91 -27.02 3.96
CA ILE A 124 -19.21 -26.36 3.78
C ILE A 124 -20.21 -27.28 3.06
N ARG A 125 -19.86 -27.77 1.86
CA ARG A 125 -20.74 -28.64 1.06
C ARG A 125 -20.98 -30.00 1.73
N SER A 126 -19.95 -30.55 2.37
CA SER A 126 -20.03 -31.84 3.05
C SER A 126 -20.74 -31.77 4.41
N GLY A 127 -21.11 -30.57 4.87
CA GLY A 127 -21.85 -30.37 6.13
C GLY A 127 -21.04 -30.75 7.38
N ILE A 128 -19.71 -30.75 7.30
CA ILE A 128 -18.85 -31.07 8.43
C ILE A 128 -18.73 -29.83 9.31
N SER A 129 -19.18 -29.95 10.56
CA SER A 129 -18.99 -28.87 11.53
C SER A 129 -17.53 -28.77 11.95
N ILE A 130 -17.08 -27.53 12.12
CA ILE A 130 -15.70 -27.19 12.53
C ILE A 130 -15.56 -27.19 14.06
N ILE A 131 -16.69 -27.26 14.78
CA ILE A 131 -16.67 -27.42 16.24
C ILE A 131 -16.31 -28.88 16.53
N ILE A 132 -15.02 -29.16 16.54
CA ILE A 132 -14.47 -30.48 16.83
C ILE A 132 -14.51 -30.68 18.36
N PRO A 133 -15.16 -31.74 18.88
CA PRO A 133 -15.04 -32.13 20.28
C PRO A 133 -13.57 -32.32 20.67
N ILE A 134 -13.16 -31.83 21.85
CA ILE A 134 -11.77 -31.92 22.34
C ILE A 134 -11.26 -33.37 22.35
N ASP A 135 -12.16 -34.34 22.50
CA ASP A 135 -11.86 -35.77 22.44
C ASP A 135 -11.36 -36.25 21.07
N ASP A 136 -11.72 -35.59 19.97
CA ASP A 136 -11.27 -35.93 18.62
C ASP A 136 -9.91 -35.29 18.27
N PHE A 137 -9.45 -34.32 19.07
CA PHE A 137 -8.12 -33.69 18.96
C PHE A 137 -6.98 -34.56 19.53
N LYS A 138 -7.30 -35.74 20.10
CA LYS A 138 -6.38 -36.59 20.87
C LYS A 138 -5.15 -37.13 20.12
N ASN A 139 -5.02 -36.91 18.81
CA ASN A 139 -3.77 -37.21 18.09
C ASN A 139 -2.85 -35.98 18.03
N GLU A 140 -2.07 -35.76 19.09
CA GLU A 140 -1.00 -34.75 19.14
C GLU A 140 -0.05 -34.86 17.93
N ILE A 141 0.18 -36.07 17.42
CA ILE A 141 1.02 -36.33 16.23
C ILE A 141 0.42 -35.68 14.97
N VAL A 142 -0.89 -35.73 14.78
CA VAL A 142 -1.55 -35.13 13.60
C VAL A 142 -1.47 -33.61 13.69
N LEU A 143 -1.66 -33.04 14.87
CA LEU A 143 -1.52 -31.60 15.09
C LEU A 143 -0.07 -31.15 14.82
N LEU A 144 0.93 -31.89 15.33
CA LEU A 144 2.34 -31.62 15.06
C LEU A 144 2.67 -31.72 13.57
N LEU A 145 2.12 -32.72 12.86
CA LEU A 145 2.30 -32.86 11.42
C LEU A 145 1.70 -31.67 10.65
N ILE A 146 0.49 -31.24 11.01
CA ILE A 146 -0.16 -30.06 10.41
C ILE A 146 0.67 -28.79 10.65
N LEU A 147 1.13 -28.57 11.88
CA LEU A 147 1.97 -27.42 12.23
C LEU A 147 3.32 -27.44 11.48
N PHE A 148 3.93 -28.61 11.34
CA PHE A 148 5.16 -28.79 10.57
C PHE A 148 4.97 -28.49 9.09
N LEU A 149 3.92 -29.03 8.46
CA LEU A 149 3.59 -28.76 7.06
C LEU A 149 3.25 -27.28 6.83
N TYR A 150 2.53 -26.65 7.77
CA TYR A 150 2.27 -25.22 7.76
C TYR A 150 3.57 -24.41 7.80
N ASP A 151 4.52 -24.78 8.67
CA ASP A 151 5.79 -24.07 8.79
C ASP A 151 6.61 -24.17 7.50
N ILE A 152 6.69 -25.36 6.88
CA ILE A 152 7.33 -25.54 5.57
C ILE A 152 6.66 -24.66 4.51
N PHE A 153 5.33 -24.71 4.41
CA PHE A 153 4.57 -23.92 3.44
C PHE A 153 4.79 -22.42 3.63
N LYS A 154 4.70 -21.95 4.87
CA LYS A 154 4.95 -20.55 5.24
C LYS A 154 6.36 -20.12 4.85
N ASN A 155 7.37 -20.87 5.27
CA ASN A 155 8.76 -20.53 5.00
C ASN A 155 9.04 -20.53 3.49
N SER A 156 8.47 -21.46 2.73
CA SER A 156 8.58 -21.48 1.26
C SER A 156 8.06 -20.17 0.64
N LEU A 157 6.87 -19.72 1.04
CA LEU A 157 6.31 -18.47 0.52
C LEU A 157 7.14 -17.25 0.93
N VAL A 158 7.57 -17.18 2.19
CA VAL A 158 8.38 -16.06 2.69
C VAL A 158 9.72 -16.00 1.95
N THR A 159 10.37 -17.13 1.69
CA THR A 159 11.63 -17.18 0.94
C THR A 159 11.47 -16.74 -0.51
N VAL A 160 10.41 -17.18 -1.19
CA VAL A 160 10.15 -16.79 -2.59
C VAL A 160 9.85 -15.30 -2.72
N PHE A 161 9.16 -14.72 -1.75
CA PHE A 161 8.70 -13.33 -1.76
C PHE A 161 9.43 -12.43 -0.76
N LYS A 162 10.69 -12.74 -0.47
CA LYS A 162 11.51 -11.98 0.50
C LYS A 162 11.97 -10.63 -0.04
N ASP A 163 12.07 -10.47 -1.35
CA ASP A 163 12.61 -9.29 -2.03
C ASP A 163 11.49 -8.44 -2.65
N ARG A 164 11.56 -7.12 -2.46
CA ARG A 164 10.52 -6.14 -2.84
C ARG A 164 10.28 -6.06 -4.35
N ASP A 165 11.30 -6.32 -5.15
CA ASP A 165 11.19 -6.30 -6.62
C ASP A 165 10.45 -7.52 -7.18
N VAL A 166 10.36 -8.60 -6.38
CA VAL A 166 9.54 -9.78 -6.72
C VAL A 166 8.07 -9.54 -6.40
N THR A 167 7.77 -8.63 -5.46
CA THR A 167 6.40 -8.40 -4.95
C THR A 167 5.78 -7.12 -5.49
N SER A 168 6.60 -6.18 -5.95
CA SER A 168 6.17 -4.88 -6.46
C SER A 168 7.03 -4.40 -7.63
N ARG A 169 6.56 -3.36 -8.33
CA ARG A 169 7.28 -2.72 -9.44
C ARG A 169 7.52 -1.24 -9.12
N ARG A 170 8.36 -0.98 -8.11
CA ARG A 170 8.66 0.35 -7.55
C ARG A 170 9.06 1.36 -8.63
N GLU A 171 10.09 1.03 -9.41
CA GLU A 171 10.61 1.88 -10.48
C GLU A 171 9.55 2.20 -11.53
N LYS A 172 8.79 1.18 -11.96
CA LYS A 172 7.70 1.37 -12.93
C LYS A 172 6.61 2.31 -12.39
N TYR A 173 6.28 2.18 -11.11
CA TYR A 173 5.33 3.09 -10.48
C TYR A 173 5.86 4.53 -10.45
N ILE A 174 7.12 4.72 -10.05
CA ILE A 174 7.77 6.04 -9.97
C ILE A 174 7.80 6.69 -11.36
N ARG A 175 8.27 5.99 -12.40
CA ARG A 175 8.34 6.51 -13.79
C ARG A 175 6.97 6.88 -14.34
N ASN A 176 5.97 6.04 -14.14
CA ASN A 176 4.60 6.34 -14.59
C ASN A 176 4.00 7.53 -13.83
N SER A 177 4.27 7.62 -12.52
CA SER A 177 3.80 8.72 -11.68
C SER A 177 4.45 10.04 -12.10
N TYR A 178 5.78 10.02 -12.32
CA TYR A 178 6.52 11.15 -12.86
C TYR A 178 5.94 11.61 -14.19
N SER A 179 5.80 10.72 -15.16
CA SER A 179 5.25 11.07 -16.49
C SER A 179 3.88 11.74 -16.36
N TYR A 180 2.99 11.15 -15.56
CA TYR A 180 1.66 11.72 -15.33
C TYR A 180 1.69 13.10 -14.67
N PHE A 181 2.53 13.30 -13.64
CA PHE A 181 2.62 14.60 -12.95
C PHE A 181 3.38 15.64 -13.75
N PHE A 182 4.36 15.21 -14.54
CA PHE A 182 5.09 16.06 -15.47
C PHE A 182 4.13 16.63 -16.50
N ASP A 183 3.37 15.78 -17.20
CA ASP A 183 2.38 16.23 -18.18
C ASP A 183 1.33 17.18 -17.57
N LYS A 184 0.96 16.94 -16.32
CA LYS A 184 -0.10 17.69 -15.65
C LYS A 184 0.34 19.01 -15.01
N TYR A 185 1.55 19.06 -14.45
CA TYR A 185 1.97 20.17 -13.58
C TYR A 185 3.28 20.83 -14.01
N ASN A 186 4.04 20.29 -14.97
CA ASN A 186 5.37 20.80 -15.27
C ASN A 186 5.39 22.29 -15.63
N SER A 187 4.48 22.74 -16.50
CA SER A 187 4.39 24.16 -16.87
C SER A 187 4.13 25.07 -15.66
N TYR A 188 3.32 24.60 -14.72
CA TYR A 188 3.00 25.33 -13.49
C TYR A 188 4.15 25.29 -12.47
N ILE A 189 4.84 24.15 -12.34
CA ILE A 189 6.03 24.05 -11.47
C ILE A 189 7.11 25.02 -11.98
N LEU A 190 7.40 25.01 -13.28
CA LEU A 190 8.40 25.89 -13.88
C LEU A 190 8.07 27.38 -13.76
N SER A 191 6.79 27.75 -13.74
CA SER A 191 6.37 29.15 -13.55
C SER A 191 6.48 29.62 -12.09
N ASN A 192 6.46 28.71 -11.12
CA ASN A 192 6.58 29.02 -9.69
C ASN A 192 8.01 28.88 -9.16
N ILE A 193 8.96 28.48 -10.01
CA ILE A 193 10.39 28.51 -9.70
C ILE A 193 10.93 29.87 -10.12
N ASP A 194 11.50 30.61 -9.16
CA ASP A 194 12.15 31.91 -9.38
C ASP A 194 13.20 31.85 -10.50
N GLU A 195 13.38 32.97 -11.20
CA GLU A 195 14.40 33.07 -12.25
C GLU A 195 15.82 32.85 -11.73
N GLU A 196 16.09 33.19 -10.46
CA GLU A 196 17.39 32.98 -9.82
C GLU A 196 17.79 31.50 -9.75
N PHE A 197 16.82 30.60 -9.55
CA PHE A 197 17.07 29.16 -9.57
C PHE A 197 17.43 28.65 -10.96
N LYS A 198 16.94 29.32 -12.03
CA LYS A 198 17.08 28.90 -13.44
C LYS A 198 18.46 29.19 -14.04
N ILE A 199 19.34 29.88 -13.30
CA ILE A 199 20.68 30.27 -13.77
C ILE A 199 21.59 29.04 -13.86
N ASP A 200 21.52 28.16 -12.86
CA ASP A 200 22.25 26.89 -12.86
C ASP A 200 21.30 25.74 -13.22
N LYS A 201 21.56 25.12 -14.39
CA LYS A 201 20.75 24.01 -14.92
C LYS A 201 20.81 22.77 -14.03
N GLU A 202 21.94 22.47 -13.42
CA GLU A 202 22.10 21.32 -12.55
C GLU A 202 21.33 21.52 -11.25
N ILE A 203 21.46 22.69 -10.63
CA ILE A 203 20.71 23.06 -9.43
C ILE A 203 19.19 23.06 -9.72
N THR A 204 18.77 23.65 -10.84
CA THR A 204 17.37 23.63 -11.27
C THR A 204 16.85 22.20 -11.38
N ARG A 205 17.62 21.32 -12.03
CA ARG A 205 17.26 19.91 -12.20
C ARG A 205 17.11 19.21 -10.85
N LYS A 206 18.08 19.33 -9.94
CA LYS A 206 18.03 18.74 -8.58
C LYS A 206 16.78 19.21 -7.82
N PHE A 207 16.47 20.51 -7.89
CA PHE A 207 15.28 21.05 -7.24
C PHE A 207 13.97 20.52 -7.86
N ILE A 208 13.88 20.45 -9.18
CA ILE A 208 12.70 19.89 -9.87
C ILE A 208 12.49 18.41 -9.51
N LEU A 209 13.58 17.64 -9.49
CA LEU A 209 13.55 16.24 -9.06
C LEU A 209 13.04 16.10 -7.62
N LEU A 210 13.52 16.95 -6.71
CA LEU A 210 13.05 17.01 -5.34
C LEU A 210 11.53 17.26 -5.29
N VAL A 211 11.03 18.30 -5.97
CA VAL A 211 9.59 18.63 -6.01
C VAL A 211 8.76 17.43 -6.49
N TYR A 212 9.17 16.75 -7.57
CA TYR A 212 8.46 15.57 -8.05
C TYR A 212 8.52 14.39 -7.07
N SER A 213 9.63 14.19 -6.37
CA SER A 213 9.74 13.15 -5.34
C SER A 213 8.70 13.34 -4.23
N PHE A 214 8.54 14.57 -3.73
CA PHE A 214 7.49 14.90 -2.77
C PHE A 214 6.09 14.69 -3.35
N ILE A 215 5.81 15.18 -4.57
CA ILE A 215 4.50 14.99 -5.21
C ILE A 215 4.15 13.49 -5.36
N ILE A 216 5.11 12.67 -5.79
CA ILE A 216 4.89 11.22 -5.98
C ILE A 216 4.64 10.54 -4.64
N TYR A 217 5.46 10.83 -3.62
CA TYR A 217 5.30 10.24 -2.29
C TYR A 217 4.00 10.66 -1.62
N GLU A 218 3.70 11.96 -1.58
CA GLU A 218 2.49 12.48 -0.95
C GLU A 218 1.24 11.96 -1.63
N ASN A 219 1.23 11.89 -2.98
CA ASN A 219 0.12 11.29 -3.70
C ASN A 219 0.02 9.78 -3.48
N PHE A 220 1.14 9.07 -3.33
CA PHE A 220 1.12 7.66 -2.95
C PHE A 220 0.49 7.48 -1.58
N SER A 221 0.93 8.24 -0.58
CA SER A 221 0.48 8.15 0.82
C SER A 221 -0.97 8.59 0.99
N ARG A 222 -1.38 9.65 0.28
CA ARG A 222 -2.74 10.21 0.31
C ARG A 222 -3.26 10.43 -1.12
N PRO A 223 -3.76 9.38 -1.79
CA PRO A 223 -4.34 9.46 -3.12
C PRO A 223 -5.51 10.44 -3.22
N LYS A 224 -5.79 10.91 -4.44
CA LYS A 224 -6.84 11.90 -4.75
C LYS A 224 -8.19 11.61 -4.08
N PHE A 225 -8.59 10.34 -3.99
CA PHE A 225 -9.87 9.97 -3.36
C PHE A 225 -9.92 10.39 -1.87
N TYR A 226 -8.87 10.11 -1.10
CA TYR A 226 -8.81 10.50 0.32
C TYR A 226 -8.78 12.01 0.47
N ARG A 227 -8.01 12.71 -0.38
CA ARG A 227 -7.97 14.18 -0.39
C ARG A 227 -9.33 14.80 -0.70
N LEU A 228 -10.11 14.18 -1.59
CA LEU A 228 -11.48 14.61 -1.89
C LEU A 228 -12.42 14.41 -0.68
N VAL A 229 -12.28 13.30 0.04
CA VAL A 229 -13.04 13.07 1.29
C VAL A 229 -12.66 14.11 2.33
N GLU A 230 -11.37 14.36 2.55
CA GLU A 230 -10.89 15.40 3.47
C GLU A 230 -11.40 16.79 3.07
N PHE A 231 -11.44 17.11 1.78
CA PHE A 231 -12.02 18.35 1.28
C PHE A 231 -13.50 18.47 1.64
N VAL A 232 -14.29 17.42 1.45
CA VAL A 232 -15.71 17.44 1.82
C VAL A 232 -15.88 17.63 3.32
N VAL A 233 -15.09 16.91 4.14
CA VAL A 233 -15.11 17.05 5.60
C VAL A 233 -14.68 18.44 6.06
N SER A 234 -13.72 19.06 5.36
CA SER A 234 -13.21 20.41 5.68
C SER A 234 -14.27 21.50 5.59
N LYS A 235 -15.33 21.29 4.79
CA LYS A 235 -16.45 22.23 4.69
C LYS A 235 -17.31 22.29 5.95
N PHE A 236 -17.19 21.28 6.82
CA PHE A 236 -18.02 21.14 8.03
C PHE A 236 -17.21 21.27 9.32
N SER A 237 -15.93 21.65 9.23
CA SER A 237 -15.03 21.76 10.39
C SER A 237 -14.07 22.94 10.20
N SER A 238 -13.55 23.49 11.30
CA SER A 238 -12.69 24.68 11.31
C SER A 238 -11.19 24.35 11.57
N GLY A 239 -10.77 23.15 11.20
CA GLY A 239 -9.42 22.63 11.41
C GLY A 239 -8.38 23.13 10.39
N ARG A 240 -7.15 22.62 10.50
CA ARG A 240 -6.15 22.71 9.42
C ARG A 240 -6.29 21.49 8.52
N TYR A 241 -6.19 21.72 7.21
CA TYR A 241 -6.41 20.68 6.19
C TYR A 241 -5.23 20.58 5.24
N SER A 242 -5.02 19.38 4.71
CA SER A 242 -3.99 19.03 3.72
C SER A 242 -4.67 18.41 2.49
N THR A 243 -5.45 19.20 1.75
CA THR A 243 -6.31 18.69 0.67
C THR A 243 -5.64 18.66 -0.70
N GLY A 244 -4.51 19.35 -0.88
CA GLY A 244 -3.77 19.35 -2.13
C GLY A 244 -2.65 18.30 -2.20
N ILE A 245 -2.10 18.09 -3.39
CA ILE A 245 -1.18 16.97 -3.68
C ILE A 245 0.11 16.96 -2.87
N MET A 246 0.65 18.12 -2.48
CA MET A 246 1.86 18.19 -1.64
C MET A 246 1.55 18.18 -0.14
N GLN A 247 0.27 18.02 0.25
CA GLN A 247 -0.15 17.86 1.64
C GLN A 247 0.25 19.00 2.59
N VAL A 248 0.49 20.20 2.05
CA VAL A 248 0.78 21.41 2.85
C VAL A 248 -0.43 21.77 3.70
N GLN A 249 -0.23 21.92 5.01
CA GLN A 249 -1.30 22.30 5.93
C GLN A 249 -1.73 23.76 5.74
N SER A 250 -3.03 24.01 5.67
CA SER A 250 -3.58 25.36 5.66
C SER A 250 -4.90 25.47 6.42
N LYS A 251 -5.28 26.70 6.80
CA LYS A 251 -6.57 26.99 7.46
C LYS A 251 -7.77 26.88 6.52
N TYR A 252 -7.51 26.89 5.21
CA TYR A 252 -8.49 26.69 4.16
C TYR A 252 -8.05 25.52 3.27
N SER A 253 -9.01 24.87 2.60
CA SER A 253 -8.66 23.84 1.62
C SER A 253 -7.84 24.45 0.49
N LEU A 254 -6.78 23.76 0.12
CA LEU A 254 -5.97 24.06 -1.07
C LEU A 254 -6.33 23.10 -2.19
N ASP A 255 -6.37 23.60 -3.42
CA ASP A 255 -6.33 22.72 -4.58
C ASP A 255 -4.91 22.17 -4.83
N ASP A 256 -4.76 21.26 -5.80
CA ASP A 256 -3.47 20.65 -6.11
C ASP A 256 -2.43 21.71 -6.55
N LYS A 257 -2.82 22.77 -7.30
CA LYS A 257 -1.89 23.80 -7.79
C LYS A 257 -1.48 24.77 -6.68
N GLU A 258 -2.42 25.21 -5.85
CA GLU A 258 -2.15 26.03 -4.68
C GLU A 258 -1.23 25.31 -3.69
N SER A 259 -1.47 24.02 -3.47
CA SER A 259 -0.60 23.19 -2.65
C SER A 259 0.78 23.00 -3.27
N ILE A 260 0.89 22.92 -4.59
CA ILE A 260 2.19 22.86 -5.28
C ILE A 260 2.97 24.16 -5.09
N ALA A 261 2.34 25.32 -5.32
CA ALA A 261 3.01 26.62 -5.16
C ALA A 261 3.56 26.80 -3.74
N LYS A 262 2.72 26.58 -2.72
CA LYS A 262 3.17 26.65 -1.32
C LYS A 262 4.24 25.61 -1.00
N GLY A 263 4.12 24.41 -1.56
CA GLY A 263 5.11 23.36 -1.38
C GLY A 263 6.47 23.74 -1.96
N ILE A 264 6.48 24.36 -3.14
CA ILE A 264 7.68 24.90 -3.78
C ILE A 264 8.31 25.98 -2.89
N ASP A 265 7.53 26.94 -2.38
CA ASP A 265 8.07 27.99 -1.50
C ASP A 265 8.75 27.41 -0.25
N ILE A 266 8.12 26.43 0.39
CA ILE A 266 8.67 25.74 1.57
C ILE A 266 9.96 25.01 1.22
N LEU A 267 9.93 24.18 0.17
CA LEU A 267 11.10 23.39 -0.25
C LEU A 267 12.24 24.29 -0.69
N LYS A 268 11.95 25.40 -1.37
CA LYS A 268 12.93 26.37 -1.84
C LYS A 268 13.70 26.99 -0.68
N ASN A 269 13.00 27.45 0.36
CA ASN A 269 13.66 28.04 1.53
C ASN A 269 14.62 27.05 2.19
N MET A 270 14.20 25.79 2.34
CA MET A 270 15.07 24.73 2.87
C MET A 270 16.23 24.40 1.93
N PHE A 271 15.99 24.42 0.62
CA PHE A 271 16.98 24.07 -0.38
C PHE A 271 18.10 25.12 -0.42
N ILE A 272 17.79 26.43 -0.38
CA ILE A 272 18.82 27.50 -0.38
C ILE A 272 19.75 27.41 0.84
N GLU A 273 19.26 26.91 1.97
CA GLU A 273 20.04 26.76 3.20
C GLU A 273 21.04 25.58 3.15
N ILE A 274 20.98 24.72 2.13
CA ILE A 274 21.91 23.60 1.96
C ILE A 274 23.30 24.09 1.55
N GLU A 275 24.30 23.77 2.37
CA GLU A 275 25.69 24.17 2.15
C GLU A 275 26.36 23.43 0.97
N SER A 276 26.00 22.17 0.73
CA SER A 276 26.58 21.34 -0.35
C SER A 276 25.58 20.35 -0.93
N TYR A 277 25.54 20.28 -2.26
CA TYR A 277 24.71 19.35 -3.03
C TYR A 277 25.48 18.13 -3.56
N GLU A 278 26.71 17.91 -3.08
CA GLU A 278 27.56 16.79 -3.52
C GLU A 278 26.98 15.43 -3.08
N TYR A 279 26.43 15.38 -1.86
CA TYR A 279 25.90 14.14 -1.27
C TYR A 279 24.37 14.18 -1.22
N GLU A 280 23.73 13.70 -2.29
CA GLU A 280 22.27 13.67 -2.43
C GLU A 280 21.54 12.99 -1.27
N GLU A 281 22.12 11.92 -0.73
CA GLU A 281 21.57 11.25 0.44
C GLU A 281 21.43 12.17 1.65
N CYS A 282 22.39 13.07 1.89
CA CYS A 282 22.39 13.95 3.04
C CYS A 282 21.35 15.06 2.90
N TRP A 283 21.44 15.88 1.84
CA TRP A 283 20.60 17.07 1.72
C TRP A 283 19.13 16.72 1.41
N VAL A 284 18.85 15.65 0.65
CA VAL A 284 17.45 15.23 0.39
C VAL A 284 16.79 14.77 1.69
N LYS A 285 17.49 13.99 2.52
CA LYS A 285 16.96 13.53 3.81
C LYS A 285 16.78 14.68 4.79
N GLU A 286 17.71 15.64 4.81
CA GLU A 286 17.61 16.85 5.63
C GLU A 286 16.34 17.63 5.30
N ILE A 287 16.12 17.96 4.02
CA ILE A 287 14.92 18.66 3.58
C ILE A 287 13.66 17.86 3.93
N ALA A 288 13.66 16.54 3.67
CA ALA A 288 12.50 15.70 3.97
C ALA A 288 12.15 15.63 5.47
N ASN A 289 13.15 15.54 6.34
CA ASN A 289 12.95 15.55 7.80
C ASN A 289 12.46 16.91 8.29
N THR A 290 12.92 18.01 7.69
CA THR A 290 12.45 19.36 8.03
C THR A 290 11.03 19.61 7.53
N TYR A 291 10.70 19.12 6.32
CA TYR A 291 9.38 19.24 5.72
C TYR A 291 8.30 18.49 6.50
N ASN A 292 8.60 17.25 6.93
CA ASN A 292 7.72 16.43 7.75
C ASN A 292 8.51 15.78 8.88
N PRO A 293 8.60 16.45 10.05
CA PRO A 293 9.35 15.93 11.20
C PRO A 293 8.62 14.73 11.79
N SER A 294 9.00 13.53 11.35
CA SER A 294 8.54 12.27 11.91
C SER A 294 9.61 11.64 12.80
N ASN A 295 9.19 11.00 13.89
CA ASN A 295 10.11 10.31 14.81
C ASN A 295 10.83 9.11 14.17
N ASN A 296 10.35 8.62 13.01
CA ASN A 296 11.09 7.66 12.21
C ASN A 296 11.64 8.35 10.96
N GLU A 297 12.87 8.02 10.57
CA GLU A 297 13.49 8.51 9.34
C GLU A 297 12.85 7.90 8.08
N GLN A 298 11.74 7.17 8.21
CA GLN A 298 11.16 6.44 7.09
C GLN A 298 10.72 7.41 6.00
N TYR A 299 10.02 8.49 6.36
CA TYR A 299 9.58 9.51 5.40
C TYR A 299 10.74 9.99 4.51
N ALA A 300 11.86 10.38 5.12
CA ALA A 300 13.04 10.84 4.41
C ALA A 300 13.69 9.75 3.54
N LYS A 301 13.71 8.48 3.99
CA LYS A 301 14.21 7.35 3.19
C LYS A 301 13.35 7.09 1.95
N GLU A 302 12.03 7.21 2.08
CA GLU A 302 11.09 7.02 0.97
C GLU A 302 11.25 8.11 -0.09
N ILE A 303 11.35 9.38 0.34
CA ILE A 303 11.60 10.53 -0.55
C ILE A 303 12.95 10.38 -1.25
N LEU A 304 14.01 10.03 -0.53
CA LEU A 304 15.34 9.80 -1.11
C LEU A 304 15.31 8.70 -2.16
N TYR A 305 14.65 7.57 -1.88
CA TYR A 305 14.56 6.47 -2.83
C TYR A 305 13.90 6.93 -4.14
N ILE A 306 12.80 7.67 -4.05
CA ILE A 306 12.11 8.21 -5.23
C ILE A 306 13.02 9.17 -5.98
N TYR A 307 13.71 10.07 -5.26
CA TYR A 307 14.63 11.04 -5.84
C TYR A 307 15.75 10.35 -6.64
N ILE A 308 16.45 9.40 -6.03
CA ILE A 308 17.54 8.65 -6.67
C ILE A 308 17.03 7.93 -7.92
N GLU A 309 15.84 7.34 -7.86
CA GLU A 309 15.29 6.58 -8.98
C GLU A 309 14.81 7.47 -10.13
N LEU A 310 14.32 8.67 -9.82
CA LEU A 310 14.05 9.69 -10.85
C LEU A 310 15.34 10.19 -11.50
N ASP A 311 16.37 10.49 -10.71
CA ASP A 311 17.62 10.99 -11.27
C ASP A 311 18.26 9.97 -12.22
N LYS A 312 18.36 8.70 -11.80
CA LYS A 312 18.80 7.60 -12.67
C LYS A 312 17.99 7.48 -13.95
N PHE A 313 16.66 7.61 -13.84
CA PHE A 313 15.78 7.52 -15.00
C PHE A 313 16.03 8.64 -16.02
N LEU A 314 16.22 9.87 -15.55
CA LEU A 314 16.41 11.03 -16.42
C LEU A 314 17.83 11.12 -16.99
N GLN A 315 18.86 10.65 -16.27
CA GLN A 315 20.22 10.56 -16.82
C GLN A 315 20.32 9.63 -18.06
N VAL A 316 19.42 8.65 -18.19
CA VAL A 316 19.41 7.71 -19.33
C VAL A 316 18.73 8.31 -20.57
N LEU A 317 17.99 9.42 -20.41
CA LEU A 317 17.26 10.08 -21.49
C LEU A 317 18.00 11.28 -22.10
N ASP A 318 19.04 11.78 -21.42
CA ASP A 318 19.93 12.87 -21.87
C ASP A 318 21.09 12.34 -22.74
#